data_AF-A0A3C0NLL5-F1
#
_entry.id   AF-A0A3C0NLL5-F1
#
_cell.length_a   1.000
_cell.length_b   1.000
_cell.length_c   1.000
_cell.angle_alpha   90.00
_cell.angle_beta   90.00
_cell.angle_gamma   90.00
#
_symmetry.space_group_name_H-M   'P 1'
#
loop_
_entity.id
_entity.type
_entity.pdbx_description
1 polymer ?
#
loop_
_entity_poly.entity_id
_entity_poly.type
_entity_poly.pdbx_seq_one_letter_code
_entity_poly.pdbx_strand_id
1 'polypeptide(L)'
;MGKIIGIDLGTTNSCVAVMEGGEAVVIANAEGARTTPSVVAFAKSGERMVGQVAKRQAVTNPDRTISSIKREMGSNYKVTIDNKSYTPQEISAMVLQKLKADAEAYLGQSVTEAVITVPAYFTDAQRQATKDAGKIA
;
A
#
# COMPACT_ATOMS: atom_id res chain seq x y z
N MET A 1 22.10 10.51 -2.11
CA MET A 1 21.47 9.25 -1.67
C MET A 1 20.10 9.64 -1.14
N GLY A 2 19.01 9.07 -1.68
CA GLY A 2 17.67 9.36 -1.19
C GLY A 2 17.48 8.83 0.24
N LYS A 3 16.55 9.38 1.01
CA LYS A 3 16.19 8.79 2.30
C LYS A 3 15.50 7.43 2.07
N ILE A 4 15.90 6.42 2.83
CA ILE A 4 15.20 5.13 2.88
C ILE A 4 14.01 5.28 3.84
N ILE A 5 12.82 4.87 3.42
CA ILE A 5 11.61 4.90 4.26
C ILE A 5 11.31 3.51 4.85
N GLY A 6 10.71 3.48 6.04
CA GLY A 6 10.16 2.27 6.64
C GLY A 6 8.66 2.19 6.39
N ILE A 7 8.18 1.10 5.80
CA ILE A 7 6.77 0.88 5.53
C ILE A 7 6.29 -0.34 6.30
N ASP A 8 5.31 -0.12 7.17
CA ASP A 8 4.47 -1.20 7.67
C ASP A 8 3.30 -1.42 6.71
N LEU A 9 3.36 -2.49 5.92
CA LEU A 9 2.29 -2.85 4.99
C LEU A 9 1.31 -3.78 5.71
N GLY A 10 0.33 -3.30 6.48
CA GLY A 10 -0.57 -4.20 7.20
C GLY A 10 -1.73 -4.73 6.35
N THR A 11 -2.42 -5.77 6.85
CA THR A 11 -3.62 -6.33 6.20
C THR A 11 -4.78 -5.33 6.19
N THR A 12 -4.93 -4.55 7.27
CA THR A 12 -6.05 -3.62 7.45
C THR A 12 -5.62 -2.17 7.32
N ASN A 13 -4.48 -1.81 7.91
CA ASN A 13 -3.92 -0.48 7.86
C ASN A 13 -2.43 -0.58 7.55
N SER A 14 -1.88 0.42 6.90
CA SER A 14 -0.47 0.57 6.63
C SER A 14 0.04 1.90 7.20
N CYS A 15 1.34 1.99 7.42
CA CYS A 15 2.01 3.13 8.02
C CYS A 15 3.35 3.35 7.33
N VAL A 16 3.82 4.60 7.28
CA VAL A 16 5.14 4.95 6.77
C VAL A 16 5.88 5.83 7.76
N ALA A 17 7.18 5.58 7.92
CA ALA A 17 8.08 6.30 8.80
C ALA A 17 9.41 6.63 8.11
N VAL A 18 10.06 7.67 8.60
CA VAL A 18 11.40 8.11 8.19
C VAL A 18 12.31 8.21 9.39
N MET A 19 13.63 8.17 9.16
CA MET A 19 14.62 8.51 10.18
C MET A 19 14.93 10.01 10.12
N GLU A 20 14.75 10.71 11.25
CA GLU A 20 15.11 12.11 11.44
C GLU A 20 15.88 12.28 12.74
N GLY A 21 17.10 12.83 12.68
CA GLY A 21 17.92 13.03 13.88
C GLY A 21 18.27 11.75 14.66
N GLY A 22 18.18 10.57 14.02
CA GLY A 22 18.38 9.27 14.69
C GLY A 22 17.11 8.66 15.28
N GLU A 23 15.98 9.35 15.21
CA GLU A 23 14.68 8.87 15.68
C GLU A 23 13.75 8.50 14.52
N ALA A 24 12.89 7.52 14.74
CA ALA A 24 11.87 7.13 13.76
C ALA A 24 10.64 8.03 13.92
N VAL A 25 10.29 8.76 12.86
CA VAL A 25 9.14 9.66 12.80
C VAL A 25 8.08 9.07 11.87
N VAL A 26 6.87 8.85 12.39
CA VAL A 26 5.71 8.42 11.59
C VAL A 26 5.11 9.61 10.86
N ILE A 27 4.96 9.47 9.55
CA ILE A 27 4.44 10.52 8.67
C ILE A 27 2.90 10.45 8.63
N ALA A 28 2.24 11.60 8.66
CA ALA A 28 0.81 11.70 8.40
C ALA A 28 0.56 11.63 6.88
N ASN A 29 -0.45 10.87 6.48
CA ASN A 29 -0.91 10.86 5.09
C ASN A 29 -1.58 12.19 4.69
N ALA A 30 -1.86 12.35 3.39
CA ALA A 30 -2.58 13.52 2.87
C ALA A 30 -3.93 13.80 3.58
N GLU A 31 -4.54 12.78 4.20
CA GLU A 31 -5.78 12.90 4.98
C GLU A 31 -5.57 13.29 6.46
N GLY A 32 -4.32 13.53 6.88
CA GLY A 32 -3.94 13.94 8.24
C GLY A 32 -3.86 12.80 9.25
N ALA A 33 -4.00 11.54 8.82
CA ALA A 33 -3.93 10.37 9.69
C ALA A 33 -2.53 9.73 9.64
N ARG A 34 -2.08 9.17 10.76
CA ARG A 34 -0.80 8.42 10.85
C ARG A 34 -0.86 6.99 10.32
N THR A 35 -2.05 6.53 9.92
CA THR A 35 -2.21 5.25 9.24
C THR A 35 -3.14 5.41 8.04
N THR A 36 -2.86 4.62 7.01
CA THR A 36 -3.62 4.58 5.77
C THR A 36 -4.32 3.22 5.68
N PRO A 37 -5.65 3.14 5.54
CA PRO A 37 -6.33 1.87 5.32
C PRO A 37 -5.75 1.11 4.11
N SER A 38 -5.51 -0.19 4.26
CA SER A 38 -5.05 -1.08 3.17
C SER A 38 -6.22 -1.47 2.28
N VAL A 39 -6.83 -0.45 1.66
CA VAL A 39 -8.04 -0.56 0.84
C VAL A 39 -7.78 0.16 -0.48
N VAL A 40 -8.10 -0.51 -1.58
CA VAL A 40 -8.01 0.01 -2.94
C VAL A 40 -9.39 -0.06 -3.55
N ALA A 41 -9.84 1.00 -4.20
CA ALA A 41 -11.09 1.01 -4.92
C ALA A 41 -10.93 1.59 -6.32
N PHE A 42 -11.78 1.14 -7.22
CA PHE A 42 -11.85 1.64 -8.59
C PHE A 42 -13.18 2.39 -8.75
N ALA A 43 -13.13 3.65 -9.14
CA ALA A 43 -14.30 4.46 -9.50
C ALA A 43 -14.83 4.04 -10.87
N LYS A 44 -16.10 4.33 -11.20
CA LYS A 44 -16.69 3.95 -12.50
C LYS A 44 -15.99 4.62 -13.68
N SER A 45 -15.35 5.77 -13.44
CA SER A 45 -14.49 6.48 -14.37
C SER A 45 -13.15 5.78 -14.65
N GLY A 46 -12.80 4.75 -13.88
CA GLY A 46 -11.49 4.10 -13.92
C GLY A 46 -10.44 4.71 -12.99
N GLU A 47 -10.77 5.81 -12.30
CA GLU A 47 -9.90 6.41 -11.28
C GLU A 47 -9.67 5.45 -10.11
N ARG A 48 -8.43 5.37 -9.62
CA ARG A 48 -8.07 4.55 -8.47
C ARG A 48 -8.06 5.39 -7.21
N MET A 49 -8.73 4.91 -6.18
CA MET A 49 -8.75 5.47 -4.84
C MET A 49 -8.02 4.50 -3.91
N VAL A 50 -7.24 5.04 -2.96
CA VAL A 50 -6.50 4.25 -1.98
C VAL A 50 -6.72 4.84 -0.59
N GLY A 51 -6.74 4.01 0.45
CA GLY A 51 -6.81 4.49 1.82
C GLY A 51 -8.21 4.93 2.24
N GLN A 52 -8.28 6.08 2.91
CA GLN A 52 -9.51 6.55 3.53
C GLN A 52 -10.60 6.84 2.49
N VAL A 53 -10.23 7.37 1.32
CA VAL A 53 -11.16 7.64 0.21
C VAL A 53 -11.79 6.33 -0.29
N ALA A 54 -10.98 5.30 -0.52
CA ALA A 54 -11.47 3.98 -0.94
C ALA A 54 -12.39 3.35 0.11
N LYS A 55 -12.01 3.43 1.39
CA LYS A 55 -12.78 2.89 2.52
C LYS A 55 -14.16 3.54 2.67
N ARG A 56 -14.28 4.86 2.47
CA ARG A 56 -15.55 5.60 2.63
C ARG A 56 -16.65 5.11 1.69
N GLN A 57 -16.29 4.71 0.48
CA GLN A 57 -17.24 4.29 -0.55
C GLN A 57 -17.40 2.77 -0.67
N ALA A 58 -16.79 2.00 0.23
CA ALA A 58 -16.82 0.53 0.20
C ALA A 58 -18.25 -0.05 0.26
N VAL A 59 -19.16 0.60 0.98
CA VAL A 59 -20.56 0.16 1.10
C VAL A 59 -21.35 0.38 -0.20
N THR A 60 -21.09 1.50 -0.89
CA THR A 60 -21.81 1.88 -2.11
C THR A 60 -21.16 1.36 -3.39
N ASN A 61 -19.94 0.82 -3.31
CA ASN A 61 -19.18 0.26 -4.42
C ASN A 61 -18.43 -1.02 -3.99
N PRO A 62 -19.14 -2.04 -3.46
CA PRO A 62 -18.50 -3.22 -2.85
C PRO A 62 -17.69 -4.03 -3.86
N ASP A 63 -18.22 -4.25 -5.07
CA ASP A 63 -17.60 -5.11 -6.08
C ASP A 63 -16.31 -4.55 -6.68
N ARG A 64 -16.08 -3.24 -6.49
CA ARG A 64 -14.89 -2.55 -7.00
C ARG A 64 -14.05 -1.97 -5.87
N THR A 65 -14.21 -2.50 -4.66
CA THR A 65 -13.44 -2.15 -3.47
C THR A 65 -12.77 -3.38 -2.88
N ILE A 66 -11.45 -3.38 -2.86
CA ILE A 66 -10.60 -4.48 -2.42
C ILE A 66 -10.03 -4.13 -1.04
N SER A 67 -10.19 -5.04 -0.09
CA SER A 67 -9.58 -4.97 1.24
C SER A 67 -8.93 -6.29 1.60
N SER A 68 -8.10 -6.31 2.64
CA SER A 68 -7.46 -7.53 3.16
C SER A 68 -6.58 -8.30 2.14
N ILE A 69 -6.15 -7.64 1.06
CA ILE A 69 -5.41 -8.30 -0.03
C ILE A 69 -4.10 -8.95 0.44
N LYS A 70 -3.53 -8.47 1.55
CA LYS A 70 -2.31 -9.05 2.15
C LYS A 70 -2.48 -10.53 2.51
N ARG A 71 -3.72 -11.00 2.75
CA ARG A 71 -4.03 -12.42 3.02
C ARG A 71 -3.76 -13.32 1.81
N GLU A 72 -3.85 -12.76 0.61
CA GLU A 72 -3.71 -13.48 -0.66
C GLU A 72 -2.29 -13.42 -1.23
N MET A 73 -1.35 -12.73 -0.56
CA MET A 73 0.05 -12.62 -1.01
C MET A 73 0.67 -14.00 -1.20
N GLY A 74 1.43 -14.18 -2.27
CA GLY A 74 2.10 -15.45 -2.60
C GLY A 74 1.16 -16.54 -3.15
N SER A 75 -0.10 -16.22 -3.45
CA SER A 75 -1.06 -17.14 -4.07
C SER A 75 -1.30 -16.82 -5.55
N ASN A 76 -2.11 -17.65 -6.22
CA ASN A 76 -2.60 -17.42 -7.58
C ASN A 76 -3.90 -16.60 -7.63
N TYR A 77 -4.33 -16.01 -6.50
CA TYR A 77 -5.53 -15.18 -6.43
C TYR A 77 -5.47 -14.03 -7.43
N LYS A 78 -6.63 -13.65 -7.97
CA LYS A 78 -6.78 -12.51 -8.88
C LYS A 78 -8.04 -11.74 -8.51
N VAL A 79 -7.95 -10.42 -8.56
CA VAL A 79 -9.12 -9.53 -8.55
C VAL A 79 -9.37 -9.07 -9.98
N THR A 80 -10.59 -9.24 -10.48
CA THR A 80 -10.96 -8.73 -11.81
C THR A 80 -11.84 -7.49 -11.68
N ILE A 81 -11.42 -6.38 -12.30
CA ILE A 81 -12.17 -5.12 -12.38
C ILE A 81 -12.24 -4.71 -13.85
N ASP A 82 -13.45 -4.54 -14.39
CA ASP A 82 -13.72 -4.08 -15.76
C ASP A 82 -12.84 -4.76 -16.84
N ASN A 83 -12.75 -6.09 -16.78
CA ASN A 83 -11.95 -6.95 -17.67
C ASN A 83 -10.43 -6.91 -17.47
N LYS A 84 -9.93 -6.25 -16.42
CA LYS A 84 -8.52 -6.30 -16.02
C LYS A 84 -8.35 -7.15 -14.77
N SER A 85 -7.42 -8.09 -14.83
CA SER A 85 -7.08 -8.94 -13.69
C SER A 85 -5.82 -8.43 -13.00
N TYR A 86 -5.93 -8.23 -11.68
CA TYR A 86 -4.87 -7.76 -10.82
C TYR A 86 -4.44 -8.85 -9.84
N THR A 87 -3.13 -8.97 -9.65
CA THR A 87 -2.50 -9.77 -8.60
C THR A 87 -2.60 -9.10 -7.23
N PRO A 88 -2.47 -9.87 -6.13
CA PRO A 88 -2.28 -9.33 -4.79
C PRO A 88 -1.12 -8.34 -4.70
N GLN A 89 -0.04 -8.59 -5.45
CA GLN A 89 1.14 -7.75 -5.53
C GLN A 89 0.83 -6.39 -6.17
N GLU A 90 0.10 -6.36 -7.27
CA GLU A 90 -0.30 -5.11 -7.94
C GLU A 90 -1.25 -4.28 -7.08
N ILE A 91 -2.23 -4.91 -6.41
CA ILE A 91 -3.12 -4.18 -5.50
C ILE A 91 -2.33 -3.65 -4.28
N SER A 92 -1.43 -4.46 -3.71
CA SER A 92 -0.56 -4.01 -2.61
C SER A 92 0.38 -2.89 -3.05
N ALA A 93 0.88 -2.92 -4.29
CA ALA A 93 1.70 -1.87 -4.86
C ALA A 93 0.96 -0.52 -4.93
N MET A 94 -0.35 -0.52 -5.19
CA MET A 94 -1.15 0.72 -5.13
C MET A 94 -1.18 1.32 -3.72
N VAL A 95 -1.20 0.48 -2.67
CA VAL A 95 -1.07 0.94 -1.28
C VAL A 95 0.34 1.49 -1.01
N LEU A 96 1.38 0.81 -1.49
CA LEU A 96 2.77 1.26 -1.36
C LEU A 96 3.02 2.59 -2.09
N GLN A 97 2.45 2.78 -3.28
CA GLN A 97 2.54 4.03 -4.05
C GLN A 97 1.90 5.21 -3.29
N LYS A 98 0.75 4.99 -2.64
CA LYS A 98 0.12 6.01 -1.78
C LYS A 98 1.06 6.41 -0.63
N LEU A 99 1.64 5.43 0.08
CA LEU A 99 2.56 5.68 1.20
C LEU A 99 3.86 6.37 0.77
N LYS A 100 4.41 5.97 -0.39
CA LYS A 100 5.55 6.64 -1.00
C LYS A 100 5.23 8.09 -1.34
N ALA A 101 4.10 8.36 -1.99
CA ALA A 101 3.68 9.71 -2.33
C ALA A 101 3.48 10.58 -1.08
N ASP A 102 2.86 10.04 -0.02
CA ASP A 102 2.71 10.73 1.25
C ASP A 102 4.09 11.05 1.89
N ALA A 103 5.05 10.13 1.79
CA ALA A 103 6.42 10.35 2.28
C ALA A 103 7.21 11.35 1.43
N GLU A 104 7.11 11.31 0.11
CA GLU A 104 7.74 12.26 -0.80
C GLU A 104 7.22 13.68 -0.58
N ALA A 105 5.91 13.83 -0.37
CA ALA A 105 5.30 15.12 -0.02
C ALA A 105 5.83 15.67 1.31
N TYR A 106 5.98 14.82 2.32
CA TYR A 106 6.57 15.22 3.62
C TYR A 106 8.05 15.60 3.49
N LEU A 107 8.82 14.84 2.72
CA LEU A 107 10.27 15.02 2.58
C LEU A 107 10.67 16.12 1.58
N GLY A 108 9.77 16.51 0.67
CA GLY A 108 10.05 17.47 -0.41
C GLY A 108 11.01 16.93 -1.48
N GLN A 109 11.18 15.61 -1.57
CA GLN A 109 12.08 14.95 -2.53
C GLN A 109 11.57 13.53 -2.87
N SER A 110 12.11 12.93 -3.94
CA SER A 110 11.75 11.58 -4.34
C SER A 110 12.32 10.50 -3.41
N VAL A 111 11.60 9.39 -3.30
CA VAL A 111 11.99 8.21 -2.50
C VAL A 111 12.04 6.99 -3.42
N THR A 112 13.20 6.35 -3.48
CA THR A 112 13.45 5.20 -4.37
C THR A 112 13.70 3.90 -3.62
N GLU A 113 13.89 3.95 -2.30
CA GLU A 113 14.27 2.82 -1.48
C GLU A 113 13.40 2.74 -0.23
N ALA A 114 13.00 1.52 0.14
CA ALA A 114 12.17 1.27 1.30
C ALA A 114 12.49 -0.07 1.96
N VAL A 115 12.28 -0.13 3.28
CA VAL A 115 12.18 -1.37 4.06
C VAL A 115 10.71 -1.66 4.30
N ILE A 116 10.21 -2.82 3.86
CA ILE A 116 8.79 -3.20 3.94
C ILE A 116 8.60 -4.38 4.89
N THR A 117 7.66 -4.28 5.83
CA THR A 117 7.37 -5.32 6.82
C THR A 117 6.61 -6.52 6.23
N VAL A 118 6.90 -7.71 6.76
CA VAL A 118 6.13 -8.94 6.55
C VAL A 118 5.95 -9.68 7.88
N PRO A 119 4.84 -10.40 8.09
CA PRO A 119 4.68 -11.27 9.26
C PRO A 119 5.83 -12.27 9.38
N ALA A 120 6.24 -12.58 10.60
CA ALA A 120 7.33 -13.53 10.85
C ALA A 120 7.05 -14.92 10.25
N TYR A 121 5.79 -15.34 10.21
CA TYR A 121 5.34 -16.62 9.68
C TYR A 121 5.15 -16.65 8.14
N PHE A 122 5.40 -15.55 7.42
CA PHE A 122 5.28 -15.56 5.95
C PHE A 122 6.26 -16.56 5.33
N THR A 123 5.77 -17.36 4.38
CA THR A 123 6.59 -18.26 3.57
C THR A 123 7.44 -17.47 2.57
N ASP A 124 8.43 -18.13 1.96
CA ASP A 124 9.29 -17.49 0.95
C ASP A 124 8.52 -16.91 -0.23
N ALA A 125 7.48 -17.60 -0.69
CA ALA A 125 6.61 -17.11 -1.77
C ALA A 125 5.88 -15.81 -1.37
N GLN A 126 5.39 -15.71 -0.12
CA GLN A 126 4.70 -14.52 0.38
C GLN A 126 5.67 -13.35 0.59
N ARG A 127 6.90 -13.65 1.05
CA ARG A 127 7.99 -12.67 1.18
C ARG A 127 8.40 -12.14 -0.19
N GLN A 128 8.56 -13.02 -1.18
CA GLN A 128 8.91 -12.64 -2.54
C GLN A 128 7.80 -11.79 -3.18
N ALA A 129 6.53 -12.20 -3.04
CA ALA A 129 5.40 -11.41 -3.51
C ALA A 129 5.38 -10.00 -2.90
N THR A 130 5.74 -9.84 -1.62
CA THR A 130 5.82 -8.52 -0.99
C THR A 130 6.97 -7.68 -1.55
N LYS A 131 8.12 -8.30 -1.82
CA LYS A 131 9.24 -7.63 -2.52
C LYS A 131 8.84 -7.20 -3.93
N ASP A 132 8.09 -8.04 -4.66
CA ASP A 132 7.64 -7.73 -6.01
C ASP A 132 6.62 -6.59 -6.01
N ALA A 133 5.70 -6.55 -5.04
CA ALA A 133 4.84 -5.38 -4.82
C ALA A 133 5.64 -4.09 -4.60
N GLY A 134 6.74 -4.17 -3.82
CA GLY A 134 7.67 -3.07 -3.63
C GLY A 134 8.41 -2.63 -4.89
N LYS A 135 8.70 -3.54 -5.82
CA LYS A 135 9.32 -3.21 -7.12
C LYS A 135 8.34 -2.59 -8.12
N ILE A 136 7.04 -2.92 -8.00
CA ILE A 136 5.97 -2.37 -8.86
C ILE A 136 5.64 -0.91 -8.45
N ALA A 137 5.87 -0.55 -7.19
CA ALA A 137 5.56 0.76 -6.60
C ALA A 137 6.69 1.80 -6.76
#